data_AF-A0AAE0BDC0-F1
#
_entry.id   AF-A0AAE0BDC0-F1
#
_cell.length_a   1.000
_cell.length_b   1.000
_cell.length_c   1.000
_cell.angle_alpha   90.00
_cell.angle_beta   90.00
_cell.angle_gamma   90.00
#
_symmetry.space_group_name_H-M   'P 1'
#
loop_
_entity.id
_entity.type
_entity.pdbx_description
1 polymer ?
#
loop_
_entity_poly.entity_id
_entity_poly.type
_entity_poly.pdbx_seq_one_letter_code
_entity_poly.pdbx_strand_id
1 'polypeptide(L)'
;MSDKPLMTETGSNKEKEDLKEPLTITSKDQITKVVLHQSHVSPPCCKIRAILKRYDVPFEIVEGKKPDSDYKKIPVLMVNERQINDSFIMVKSLAPILDGQALSPELLELEELNTFGLMIALELEIAESGSELRKCSPLVGGCLGSALCLISCCVPCFFPATIRKKNPGLKTVKEYGVKFAEKLKGQEYFHGEKPGIVDASVYGVLEPFCKADAICADTFLKCGLEEWHARMASLVPSIW
;
A
#
# COMPACT_ATOMS: atom_id res chain seq x y z
N MET A 1 -30.29 16.70 -21.65
CA MET A 1 -29.22 17.13 -20.73
C MET A 1 -29.50 16.44 -19.42
N SER A 2 -28.74 15.38 -19.12
CA SER A 2 -28.95 14.56 -17.93
C SER A 2 -28.24 15.25 -16.76
N ASP A 3 -29.01 15.70 -15.77
CA ASP A 3 -28.47 16.14 -14.50
C ASP A 3 -27.66 15.01 -13.87
N LYS A 4 -26.33 15.19 -13.79
CA LYS A 4 -25.50 14.39 -12.91
C LYS A 4 -25.89 14.77 -11.47
N PRO A 5 -26.28 13.82 -10.60
CA PRO A 5 -26.46 14.16 -9.20
C PRO A 5 -25.13 14.67 -8.65
N LEU A 6 -25.14 15.91 -8.13
CA LEU A 6 -24.06 16.44 -7.33
C LEU A 6 -23.86 15.48 -6.16
N MET A 7 -22.75 14.73 -6.18
CA MET A 7 -22.27 14.02 -5.00
C MET A 7 -22.10 15.06 -3.90
N THR A 8 -22.86 14.90 -2.83
CA THR A 8 -22.93 15.79 -1.67
C THR A 8 -21.54 16.04 -1.11
N GLU A 9 -21.24 17.32 -0.85
CA GLU A 9 -20.00 17.83 -0.28
C GLU A 9 -19.67 17.21 1.09
N THR A 10 -19.10 16.01 1.08
CA THR A 10 -18.20 15.58 2.15
C THR A 10 -16.81 15.50 1.52
N GLY A 11 -16.05 16.59 1.64
CA GLY A 11 -14.86 16.84 0.82
C GLY A 11 -13.80 15.73 0.89
N SER A 12 -13.27 15.33 -0.27
CA SER A 12 -12.08 14.49 -0.35
C SER A 12 -10.82 15.24 0.11
N ASN A 13 -9.78 14.52 0.54
CA ASN A 13 -8.47 15.12 0.84
C ASN A 13 -7.59 15.28 -0.40
N LYS A 14 -6.59 16.18 -0.35
CA LYS A 14 -5.49 16.21 -1.33
C LYS A 14 -4.40 15.21 -0.94
N GLU A 15 -3.43 15.01 -1.82
CA GLU A 15 -2.27 14.17 -1.52
C GLU A 15 -1.50 14.70 -0.30
N LYS A 16 -1.12 13.79 0.63
CA LYS A 16 -0.45 14.13 1.89
C LYS A 16 -1.21 15.10 2.81
N GLU A 17 -2.48 15.38 2.54
CA GLU A 17 -3.35 16.16 3.42
C GLU A 17 -4.34 15.22 4.11
N ASP A 18 -4.60 15.46 5.39
CA ASP A 18 -5.65 14.77 6.13
C ASP A 18 -7.03 15.12 5.55
N LEU A 19 -8.02 14.26 5.82
CA LEU A 19 -9.41 14.62 5.61
C LEU A 19 -9.75 15.84 6.48
N LYS A 20 -10.30 16.88 5.85
CA LYS A 20 -10.75 18.09 6.58
C LYS A 20 -11.73 17.77 7.69
N GLU A 21 -12.57 16.77 7.45
CA GLU A 21 -13.52 16.23 8.40
C GLU A 21 -13.32 14.72 8.48
N PRO A 22 -13.21 14.13 9.68
CA PRO A 22 -13.13 12.68 9.85
C PRO A 22 -14.28 11.95 9.16
N LEU A 23 -14.09 10.65 8.95
CA LEU A 23 -15.19 9.79 8.54
C LEU A 23 -16.29 9.84 9.61
N THR A 24 -17.54 9.92 9.16
CA THR A 24 -18.71 9.94 10.06
C THR A 24 -18.97 8.58 10.71
N ILE A 25 -18.42 7.51 10.12
CA ILE A 25 -18.46 6.16 10.67
C ILE A 25 -17.38 5.99 11.74
N THR A 26 -17.71 5.26 12.80
CA THR A 26 -16.84 5.03 13.96
C THR A 26 -16.53 3.55 14.17
N SER A 27 -17.16 2.66 13.39
CA SER A 27 -17.06 1.21 13.56
C SER A 27 -17.30 0.47 12.24
N LYS A 28 -16.78 -0.74 12.14
CA LYS A 28 -16.82 -1.56 10.92
C LYS A 28 -18.25 -1.87 10.45
N ASP A 29 -19.20 -2.05 11.37
CA ASP A 29 -20.61 -2.36 11.06
C ASP A 29 -21.35 -1.22 10.33
N GLN A 30 -20.82 0.00 10.39
CA GLN A 30 -21.36 1.15 9.68
C GLN A 30 -20.83 1.28 8.23
N ILE A 31 -19.91 0.39 7.82
CA ILE A 31 -19.43 0.32 6.44
C ILE A 31 -20.48 -0.41 5.60
N THR A 32 -21.17 0.31 4.72
CA THR A 32 -22.21 -0.24 3.84
C THR A 32 -21.72 -0.45 2.41
N LYS A 33 -20.76 0.36 1.96
CA LYS A 33 -20.18 0.24 0.61
C LYS A 33 -18.71 0.63 0.59
N VAL A 34 -17.88 -0.17 -0.08
CA VAL A 34 -16.48 0.15 -0.33
C VAL A 34 -16.16 -0.05 -1.80
N VAL A 35 -15.55 0.96 -2.43
CA VAL A 35 -15.06 0.88 -3.82
C VAL A 35 -13.61 1.31 -3.86
N LEU A 36 -12.74 0.43 -4.36
CA LEU A 36 -11.31 0.68 -4.50
C LEU A 36 -10.97 0.88 -5.98
N HIS A 37 -10.65 2.12 -6.35
CA HIS A 37 -10.05 2.43 -7.65
C HIS A 37 -8.54 2.20 -7.59
N GLN A 38 -8.01 1.33 -8.44
CA GLN A 38 -6.66 0.81 -8.27
C GLN A 38 -5.95 0.41 -9.56
N SER A 39 -4.72 -0.05 -9.41
CA SER A 39 -4.05 -0.94 -10.37
C SER A 39 -3.71 -2.24 -9.65
N HIS A 40 -4.02 -3.37 -10.27
CA HIS A 40 -3.86 -4.70 -9.70
C HIS A 40 -2.50 -4.95 -9.02
N VAL A 41 -1.40 -4.46 -9.59
CA VAL A 41 -0.04 -4.76 -9.11
C VAL A 41 0.64 -3.64 -8.33
N SER A 42 -0.03 -2.49 -8.18
CA SER A 42 0.59 -1.32 -7.55
C SER A 42 0.72 -1.53 -6.03
N PRO A 43 1.92 -1.38 -5.43
CA PRO A 43 2.13 -1.59 -3.99
C PRO A 43 1.15 -0.84 -3.07
N PRO A 44 0.85 0.47 -3.25
CA PRO A 44 -0.15 1.15 -2.42
C PRO A 44 -1.56 0.59 -2.60
N CYS A 45 -1.88 -0.03 -3.74
CA CYS A 45 -3.17 -0.70 -3.95
C CYS A 45 -3.20 -2.07 -3.25
N CYS A 46 -2.14 -2.87 -3.39
CA CYS A 46 -1.96 -4.15 -2.67
C CYS A 46 -2.07 -3.97 -1.15
N LYS A 47 -1.43 -2.92 -0.63
CA LYS A 47 -1.56 -2.46 0.76
C LYS A 47 -3.01 -2.29 1.21
N ILE A 48 -3.82 -1.55 0.46
CA ILE A 48 -5.24 -1.34 0.82
C ILE A 48 -6.07 -2.61 0.65
N ARG A 49 -5.80 -3.44 -0.37
CA ARG A 49 -6.47 -4.74 -0.51
C ARG A 49 -6.16 -5.65 0.67
N ALA A 50 -4.91 -5.73 1.12
CA ALA A 50 -4.50 -6.55 2.26
C ALA A 50 -5.24 -6.13 3.53
N ILE A 51 -5.36 -4.81 3.77
CA ILE A 51 -6.15 -4.29 4.89
C ILE A 51 -7.62 -4.71 4.76
N LEU A 52 -8.28 -4.39 3.64
CA LEU A 52 -9.71 -4.70 3.48
C LEU A 52 -10.00 -6.20 3.62
N LYS A 53 -9.13 -7.06 3.07
CA LYS A 53 -9.22 -8.52 3.20
C LYS A 53 -8.98 -8.99 4.64
N ARG A 54 -7.97 -8.46 5.34
CA ARG A 54 -7.66 -8.86 6.72
C ARG A 54 -8.81 -8.56 7.68
N TYR A 55 -9.55 -7.47 7.47
CA TYR A 55 -10.65 -7.08 8.36
C TYR A 55 -12.03 -7.59 7.88
N ASP A 56 -12.06 -8.45 6.86
CA ASP A 56 -13.28 -8.96 6.25
C ASP A 56 -14.24 -7.84 5.81
N VAL A 57 -13.69 -6.76 5.25
CA VAL A 57 -14.47 -5.66 4.69
C VAL A 57 -14.78 -5.99 3.23
N PRO A 58 -16.05 -6.18 2.83
CA PRO A 58 -16.40 -6.38 1.42
C PRO A 58 -16.13 -5.13 0.60
N PHE A 59 -15.56 -5.28 -0.60
CA PHE A 59 -15.25 -4.15 -1.49
C PHE A 59 -15.35 -4.53 -2.96
N GLU A 60 -15.69 -3.53 -3.78
CA GLU A 60 -15.65 -3.59 -5.24
C GLU A 60 -14.31 -3.05 -5.74
N ILE A 61 -13.76 -3.67 -6.79
CA ILE A 61 -12.54 -3.21 -7.47
C ILE A 61 -12.94 -2.50 -8.77
N VAL A 62 -12.37 -1.32 -9.00
CA VAL A 62 -12.45 -0.60 -10.27
C VAL A 62 -11.03 -0.38 -10.77
N GLU A 63 -10.67 -0.98 -11.90
CA GLU A 63 -9.34 -0.80 -12.49
C GLU A 63 -9.19 0.62 -13.06
N GLY A 64 -8.04 1.23 -12.77
CA GLY A 64 -7.67 2.57 -13.19
C GLY A 64 -8.01 3.66 -12.18
N LYS A 65 -7.80 4.90 -12.63
CA LYS A 65 -8.08 6.11 -11.84
C LYS A 65 -9.59 6.35 -11.77
N LYS A 66 -10.07 6.97 -10.70
CA LYS A 66 -11.44 7.48 -10.63
C LYS A 66 -11.62 8.64 -11.63
N PRO A 67 -12.49 8.52 -12.67
CA PRO A 67 -12.60 9.54 -13.72
C PRO A 67 -13.04 10.91 -13.19
N ASP A 68 -14.03 10.90 -12.31
CA ASP A 68 -14.68 12.09 -11.75
C ASP A 68 -14.00 12.52 -10.42
N SER A 69 -12.68 12.38 -10.32
CA SER A 69 -11.88 12.78 -9.15
C SER A 69 -10.81 13.79 -9.54
N ASP A 70 -10.63 14.85 -8.76
CA ASP A 70 -9.52 15.79 -8.93
C ASP A 70 -8.16 15.17 -8.58
N TYR A 71 -8.16 14.16 -7.71
CA TYR A 71 -6.97 13.36 -7.42
C TYR A 71 -6.69 12.38 -8.57
N LYS A 72 -5.55 12.59 -9.26
CA LYS A 72 -5.17 11.87 -10.49
C LYS A 72 -4.22 10.69 -10.26
N LYS A 73 -4.07 10.22 -9.03
CA LYS A 73 -3.27 9.04 -8.66
C LYS A 73 -4.19 7.91 -8.19
N ILE A 74 -3.58 6.76 -7.91
CA ILE A 74 -4.21 5.58 -7.32
C ILE A 74 -3.41 5.17 -6.07
N PRO A 75 -4.02 4.49 -5.09
CA PRO A 75 -5.44 4.17 -5.02
C PRO A 75 -6.33 5.39 -4.75
N VAL A 76 -7.62 5.26 -5.07
CA VAL A 76 -8.71 6.08 -4.51
C VAL A 76 -9.69 5.14 -3.85
N LEU A 77 -10.02 5.40 -2.59
CA LEU A 77 -10.92 4.56 -1.79
C LEU A 77 -12.20 5.34 -1.52
N MET A 78 -13.33 4.77 -1.91
CA MET A 78 -14.65 5.22 -1.48
C MET A 78 -15.08 4.36 -0.30
N VAL A 79 -15.41 4.99 0.82
CA VAL A 79 -16.05 4.34 1.96
C VAL A 79 -17.39 5.03 2.20
N ASN A 80 -18.47 4.27 2.01
CA ASN A 80 -19.82 4.77 1.84
C ASN A 80 -19.85 5.81 0.71
N GLU A 81 -20.07 7.09 1.03
CA GLU A 81 -20.07 8.21 0.07
C GLU A 81 -18.79 9.05 0.14
N ARG A 82 -17.87 8.74 1.07
CA ARG A 82 -16.66 9.54 1.28
C ARG A 82 -15.49 9.03 0.47
N GLN A 83 -14.88 9.92 -0.30
CA GLN A 83 -13.63 9.66 -1.00
C GLN A 83 -12.43 9.96 -0.10
N ILE A 84 -11.52 9.00 0.00
CA ILE A 84 -10.22 9.12 0.65
C ILE A 84 -9.15 8.90 -0.42
N ASN A 85 -8.15 9.78 -0.43
CA ASN A 85 -6.99 9.73 -1.32
C ASN A 85 -5.74 9.50 -0.48
N ASP A 86 -4.65 9.08 -1.13
CA ASP A 86 -3.35 8.78 -0.50
C ASP A 86 -3.40 7.56 0.44
N SER A 87 -2.59 6.54 0.12
CA SER A 87 -2.63 5.27 0.87
C SER A 87 -2.20 5.42 2.34
N PHE A 88 -1.40 6.42 2.71
CA PHE A 88 -1.05 6.70 4.10
C PHE A 88 -2.27 7.26 4.86
N ILE A 89 -2.97 8.21 4.25
CA ILE A 89 -4.16 8.84 4.84
C ILE A 89 -5.30 7.84 4.94
N MET A 90 -5.43 6.92 3.98
CA MET A 90 -6.39 5.80 4.07
C MET A 90 -6.15 4.94 5.32
N VAL A 91 -4.90 4.52 5.58
CA VAL A 91 -4.58 3.72 6.79
C VAL A 91 -4.92 4.50 8.05
N LYS A 92 -4.46 5.76 8.15
CA LYS A 92 -4.73 6.63 9.30
C LYS A 92 -6.23 6.83 9.55
N SER A 93 -7.02 6.98 8.48
CA SER A 93 -8.47 7.18 8.56
C SER A 93 -9.22 5.91 8.92
N LEU A 94 -8.74 4.74 8.46
CA LEU A 94 -9.38 3.45 8.72
C LEU A 94 -9.01 2.85 10.08
N ALA A 95 -7.84 3.18 10.64
CA ALA A 95 -7.38 2.67 11.93
C ALA A 95 -8.45 2.77 13.05
N PRO A 96 -9.05 3.95 13.35
CA PRO A 96 -10.06 4.04 14.40
C PRO A 96 -11.33 3.22 14.13
N ILE A 97 -11.62 2.89 12.88
CA ILE A 97 -12.84 2.16 12.47
C ILE A 97 -12.60 0.64 12.52
N LEU A 98 -11.41 0.20 12.11
CA LEU A 98 -11.06 -1.21 11.94
C LEU A 98 -10.38 -1.80 13.19
N ASP A 99 -9.49 -1.03 13.82
CA ASP A 99 -8.81 -1.41 15.07
C ASP A 99 -9.50 -0.85 16.32
N GLY A 100 -10.50 0.02 16.15
CA GLY A 100 -11.22 0.65 17.26
C GLY A 100 -10.44 1.79 17.94
N GLN A 101 -9.24 2.11 17.46
CA GLN A 101 -8.40 3.17 17.98
C GLN A 101 -7.55 3.83 16.88
N ALA A 102 -7.24 5.11 17.06
CA ALA A 102 -6.29 5.80 16.19
C ALA A 102 -4.88 5.23 16.36
N LEU A 103 -4.04 5.39 15.34
CA LEU A 103 -2.64 4.98 15.41
C LEU A 103 -1.92 5.74 16.53
N SER A 104 -1.16 5.02 17.36
CA SER A 104 -0.22 5.65 18.28
C SER A 104 0.86 6.41 17.50
N PRO A 105 1.58 7.36 18.12
CA PRO A 105 2.69 8.06 17.46
C PRO A 105 3.73 7.11 16.85
N GLU A 106 4.03 6.00 17.52
CA GLU A 106 5.00 5.01 17.07
C GLU A 106 4.51 4.25 15.83
N LEU A 107 3.22 3.88 15.80
CA LEU A 107 2.59 3.21 14.67
C LEU A 107 2.42 4.15 13.48
N LEU A 108 2.14 5.42 13.74
CA LEU A 108 2.07 6.45 12.71
C LEU A 108 3.44 6.68 12.05
N GLU A 109 4.52 6.75 12.85
CA GLU A 109 5.89 6.83 12.31
C GLU A 109 6.22 5.58 11.47
N LEU A 110 5.83 4.39 11.93
CA LEU A 110 6.08 3.14 11.20
C LEU A 110 5.34 3.12 9.86
N GLU A 111 4.09 3.56 9.84
CA GLU A 111 3.27 3.64 8.63
C GLU A 111 3.78 4.72 7.65
N GLU A 112 4.35 5.81 8.16
CA GLU A 112 5.04 6.83 7.36
C GLU A 112 6.31 6.25 6.71
N LEU A 113 7.12 5.51 7.48
CA LEU A 113 8.30 4.79 6.98
C LEU A 113 7.94 3.73 5.95
N ASN A 114 6.82 3.03 6.14
CA ASN A 114 6.31 2.04 5.20
C ASN A 114 5.96 2.69 3.85
N THR A 115 5.16 3.76 3.89
CA THR A 115 4.60 4.38 2.68
C THR A 115 5.61 5.25 1.93
N PHE A 116 6.38 6.09 2.64
CA PHE A 116 7.28 7.07 2.00
C PHE A 116 8.75 6.66 2.03
N GLY A 117 9.06 5.51 2.62
CA GLY A 117 10.40 4.93 2.66
C GLY A 117 10.46 3.57 1.98
N LEU A 118 10.11 2.53 2.72
CA LEU A 118 10.24 1.13 2.32
C LEU A 118 9.62 0.84 0.95
N MET A 119 8.38 1.27 0.73
CA MET A 119 7.68 1.07 -0.55
C MET A 119 8.47 1.63 -1.74
N ILE A 120 9.01 2.85 -1.60
CA ILE A 120 9.79 3.50 -2.65
C ILE A 120 11.14 2.80 -2.83
N ALA A 121 11.76 2.33 -1.75
CA ALA A 121 13.03 1.58 -1.80
C ALA A 121 12.86 0.24 -2.53
N LEU A 122 11.76 -0.49 -2.27
CA LEU A 122 11.43 -1.73 -2.99
C LEU A 122 11.24 -1.47 -4.49
N GLU A 123 10.48 -0.44 -4.86
CA GLU A 123 10.29 -0.04 -6.26
C GLU A 123 11.61 0.36 -6.94
N LEU A 124 12.48 1.08 -6.22
CA LEU A 124 13.78 1.49 -6.71
C LEU A 124 14.70 0.29 -6.98
N GLU A 125 14.87 -0.60 -6.01
CA GLU A 125 15.78 -1.75 -6.14
C GLU A 125 15.32 -2.72 -7.24
N ILE A 126 14.00 -2.91 -7.41
CA ILE A 126 13.46 -3.61 -8.57
C ILE A 126 13.82 -2.91 -9.87
N ALA A 127 13.63 -1.59 -9.95
CA ALA A 127 13.91 -0.83 -11.16
C ALA A 127 15.41 -0.74 -11.51
N GLU A 128 16.30 -0.99 -10.55
CA GLU A 128 17.75 -1.02 -10.76
C GLU A 128 18.25 -2.32 -11.38
N SER A 129 17.44 -3.39 -11.34
CA SER A 129 17.80 -4.67 -11.91
C SER A 129 16.83 -5.08 -13.00
N GLY A 130 17.30 -5.11 -14.25
CA GLY A 130 16.47 -5.53 -15.38
C GLY A 130 15.97 -6.98 -15.24
N SER A 131 16.74 -7.87 -14.60
CA SER A 131 16.29 -9.24 -14.33
C SER A 131 15.18 -9.27 -13.28
N GLU A 132 15.30 -8.49 -12.20
CA GLU A 132 14.26 -8.43 -11.16
C GLU A 132 12.98 -7.78 -11.71
N LEU A 133 13.10 -6.66 -12.42
CA LEU A 133 11.97 -6.00 -13.06
C LEU A 133 11.25 -6.91 -14.04
N ARG A 134 11.99 -7.76 -14.76
CA ARG A 134 11.40 -8.75 -15.67
C ARG A 134 10.55 -9.80 -14.92
N LYS A 135 10.92 -10.19 -13.69
CA LYS A 135 10.12 -11.11 -12.87
C LYS A 135 8.74 -10.55 -12.54
N CYS A 136 8.59 -9.22 -12.48
CA CYS A 136 7.28 -8.58 -12.27
C CYS A 136 6.37 -8.62 -13.51
N SER A 137 6.91 -8.91 -14.71
CA SER A 137 6.13 -8.84 -15.96
C SER A 137 4.91 -9.80 -16.02
N PRO A 138 4.97 -11.06 -15.54
CA PRO A 138 3.81 -11.94 -15.53
C PRO A 138 2.73 -11.46 -14.55
N LEU A 139 3.14 -10.85 -13.44
CA LEU A 139 2.23 -10.30 -12.44
C LEU A 139 1.44 -9.11 -12.99
N VAL A 140 2.11 -8.22 -13.75
CA VAL A 140 1.48 -7.09 -14.44
C VAL A 140 0.50 -7.59 -15.51
N GLY A 141 0.89 -8.62 -16.26
CA GLY A 141 0.05 -9.26 -17.26
C GLY A 141 -0.32 -8.39 -18.47
N GLY A 142 -0.98 -9.01 -19.45
CA GLY A 142 -1.47 -8.35 -20.66
C GLY A 142 -0.41 -7.61 -21.46
N CYS A 143 -0.83 -6.59 -22.22
CA CYS A 143 0.08 -5.80 -23.04
C CYS A 143 1.13 -5.04 -22.22
N LEU A 144 0.76 -4.59 -21.01
CA LEU A 144 1.67 -3.84 -20.15
C LEU A 144 2.79 -4.73 -19.60
N GLY A 145 2.47 -5.97 -19.19
CA GLY A 145 3.45 -6.97 -18.77
C GLY A 145 4.40 -7.34 -19.89
N SER A 146 3.89 -7.58 -21.10
CA SER A 146 4.71 -7.83 -22.29
C SER A 146 5.65 -6.67 -22.60
N ALA A 147 5.14 -5.43 -22.55
CA ALA A 147 5.96 -4.23 -22.72
C ALA A 147 7.06 -4.14 -21.65
N LEU A 148 6.70 -4.35 -20.37
CA LEU A 148 7.66 -4.34 -19.27
C LEU A 148 8.77 -5.39 -19.47
N CYS A 149 8.41 -6.60 -19.90
CA CYS A 149 9.38 -7.65 -20.21
C CYS A 149 10.39 -7.20 -21.28
N LEU A 150 9.92 -6.57 -22.36
CA LEU A 150 10.77 -6.12 -23.47
C LEU A 150 11.70 -4.96 -23.09
N ILE A 151 11.22 -4.01 -22.28
CA ILE A 151 12.00 -2.82 -21.90
C ILE A 151 12.79 -3.00 -20.60
N SER A 152 12.66 -4.16 -19.94
CA SER A 152 13.23 -4.40 -18.60
C SER A 152 14.73 -4.14 -18.50
N CYS A 153 15.51 -4.43 -19.55
CA CYS A 153 16.95 -4.14 -19.57
C CYS A 153 17.28 -2.65 -19.76
N CYS A 154 16.36 -1.85 -20.28
CA CYS A 154 16.54 -0.42 -20.53
C CYS A 154 16.12 0.44 -19.33
N VAL A 155 15.12 0.01 -18.56
CA VAL A 155 14.58 0.77 -17.41
C VAL A 155 15.68 1.15 -16.38
N PRO A 156 16.62 0.26 -16.01
CA PRO A 156 17.73 0.60 -15.12
C PRO A 156 18.59 1.78 -15.58
N CYS A 157 18.62 2.10 -16.88
CA CYS A 157 19.46 3.16 -17.41
C CYS A 157 18.97 4.58 -17.07
N PHE A 158 17.69 4.77 -16.72
CA PHE A 158 17.12 6.12 -16.54
C PHE A 158 16.10 6.24 -15.41
N PHE A 159 15.34 5.18 -15.12
CA PHE A 159 14.26 5.25 -14.14
C PHE A 159 14.77 5.37 -12.69
N PRO A 160 15.80 4.61 -12.26
CA PRO A 160 16.36 4.76 -10.92
C PRO A 160 16.87 6.17 -10.60
N ALA A 161 17.53 6.82 -11.56
CA ALA A 161 18.01 8.19 -11.41
C ALA A 161 16.86 9.18 -11.13
N THR A 162 15.69 8.96 -11.75
CA THR A 162 14.49 9.78 -11.52
C THR A 162 13.93 9.58 -10.11
N ILE A 163 13.88 8.34 -9.62
CA ILE A 163 13.41 8.03 -8.25
C ILE A 163 14.37 8.63 -7.23
N ARG A 164 15.68 8.41 -7.38
CA ARG A 164 16.71 8.94 -6.48
C ARG A 164 16.68 10.47 -6.40
N LYS A 165 16.48 11.15 -7.54
CA LYS A 165 16.35 12.62 -7.59
C LYS A 165 15.12 13.13 -6.81
N LYS A 166 13.99 12.41 -6.85
CA LYS A 166 12.76 12.80 -6.15
C LYS A 166 12.79 12.45 -4.66
N ASN A 167 13.64 11.51 -4.26
CA ASN A 167 13.73 11.00 -2.89
C ASN A 167 15.19 11.08 -2.39
N PRO A 168 15.75 12.29 -2.24
CA PRO A 168 17.09 12.44 -1.70
C PRO A 168 17.16 11.85 -0.29
N GLY A 169 18.14 10.97 -0.05
CA GLY A 169 18.29 10.29 1.25
C GLY A 169 17.43 9.05 1.44
N LEU A 170 16.75 8.55 0.40
CA LEU A 170 16.10 7.25 0.43
C LEU A 170 17.12 6.16 0.78
N LYS A 171 16.82 5.39 1.82
CA LYS A 171 17.67 4.31 2.31
C LYS A 171 17.47 3.03 1.48
N THR A 172 18.40 2.10 1.60
CA THR A 172 18.25 0.77 1.02
C THR A 172 17.15 -0.03 1.72
N VAL A 173 16.61 -1.03 1.03
CA VAL A 173 15.61 -1.94 1.59
C VAL A 173 16.17 -2.68 2.81
N LYS A 174 17.46 -3.02 2.82
CA LYS A 174 18.14 -3.62 3.98
C LYS A 174 18.12 -2.69 5.20
N GLU A 175 18.42 -1.40 5.03
CA GLU A 175 18.38 -0.43 6.13
C GLU A 175 16.96 -0.22 6.67
N TYR A 176 15.95 -0.23 5.81
CA TYR A 176 14.56 -0.26 6.24
C TYR A 176 14.24 -1.57 6.99
N GLY A 177 14.67 -2.73 6.49
CA GLY A 177 14.49 -4.02 7.16
C GLY A 177 15.04 -4.03 8.60
N VAL A 178 16.26 -3.54 8.81
CA VAL A 178 16.84 -3.39 10.15
C VAL A 178 15.99 -2.46 11.02
N LYS A 179 15.57 -1.30 10.50
CA LYS A 179 14.72 -0.36 11.26
C LYS A 179 13.36 -0.97 11.63
N PHE A 180 12.76 -1.74 10.74
CA PHE A 180 11.49 -2.43 11.00
C PHE A 180 11.65 -3.54 12.03
N ALA A 181 12.73 -4.33 11.96
CA ALA A 181 13.04 -5.34 12.98
C ALA A 181 13.25 -4.71 14.37
N GLU A 182 13.96 -3.58 14.44
CA GLU A 182 14.11 -2.79 15.68
C GLU A 182 12.77 -2.28 16.22
N LYS A 183 11.84 -1.87 15.33
CA LYS A 183 10.50 -1.42 15.70
C LYS A 183 9.59 -2.56 16.15
N LEU A 184 9.74 -3.76 15.57
CA LEU A 184 9.04 -4.97 16.02
C LEU A 184 9.48 -5.36 17.43
N LYS A 185 10.73 -5.08 17.82
CA LYS A 185 11.28 -5.36 19.16
C LYS A 185 11.09 -6.81 19.62
N GLY A 186 11.08 -7.77 18.68
CA GLY A 186 10.80 -9.18 18.96
C GLY A 186 9.35 -9.50 19.37
N GLN A 187 8.42 -8.55 19.23
CA GLN A 187 6.99 -8.81 19.40
C GLN A 187 6.46 -9.66 18.25
N GLU A 188 5.28 -10.26 18.43
CA GLU A 188 4.66 -11.05 17.37
C GLU A 188 4.22 -10.18 16.19
N TYR A 189 3.73 -8.98 16.48
CA TYR A 189 3.22 -7.98 15.53
C TYR A 189 3.65 -6.57 15.94
N PHE A 190 3.59 -5.62 15.02
CA PHE A 190 3.86 -4.20 15.34
C PHE A 190 2.84 -3.61 16.31
N HIS A 191 1.63 -4.21 16.38
CA HIS A 191 0.60 -3.87 17.37
C HIS A 191 0.70 -4.68 18.68
N GLY A 192 1.77 -5.45 18.89
CA GLY A 192 1.94 -6.28 20.08
C GLY A 192 1.59 -7.74 19.84
N GLU A 193 0.71 -8.29 20.67
CA GLU A 193 0.32 -9.70 20.65
C GLU A 193 -0.68 -10.03 19.53
N LYS A 194 -1.33 -9.02 18.95
CA LYS A 194 -2.30 -9.20 17.87
C LYS A 194 -1.91 -8.32 16.68
N PRO A 195 -2.13 -8.78 15.44
CA PRO A 195 -1.91 -7.96 14.26
C PRO A 195 -2.90 -6.79 14.23
N GLY A 196 -2.44 -5.62 13.79
CA GLY A 196 -3.32 -4.48 13.50
C GLY A 196 -3.15 -3.95 12.07
N ILE A 197 -3.69 -2.77 11.81
CA ILE A 197 -3.82 -2.25 10.44
C ILE A 197 -2.46 -1.97 9.79
N VAL A 198 -1.48 -1.53 10.57
CA VAL A 198 -0.10 -1.31 10.12
C VAL A 198 0.59 -2.63 9.78
N ASP A 199 0.31 -3.73 10.50
CA ASP A 199 0.83 -5.04 10.11
C ASP A 199 0.31 -5.46 8.74
N ALA A 200 -1.01 -5.32 8.52
CA ALA A 200 -1.64 -5.61 7.22
C ALA A 200 -1.13 -4.66 6.12
N SER A 201 -0.85 -3.40 6.48
CA SER A 201 -0.29 -2.40 5.58
C SER A 201 1.10 -2.79 5.09
N VAL A 202 2.04 -3.09 6.00
CA VAL A 202 3.41 -3.51 5.66
C VAL A 202 3.39 -4.82 4.88
N TYR A 203 2.58 -5.79 5.31
CA TYR A 203 2.40 -7.05 4.60
C TYR A 203 1.94 -6.82 3.15
N GLY A 204 0.89 -6.01 2.94
CA GLY A 204 0.37 -5.73 1.61
C GLY A 204 1.32 -4.93 0.70
N VAL A 205 2.25 -4.15 1.26
CA VAL A 205 3.33 -3.51 0.48
C VAL A 205 4.31 -4.55 -0.05
N LEU A 206 4.64 -5.56 0.75
CA LEU A 206 5.60 -6.61 0.37
C LEU A 206 5.04 -7.60 -0.64
N GLU A 207 3.74 -7.92 -0.53
CA GLU A 207 3.06 -8.93 -1.33
C GLU A 207 3.41 -8.93 -2.83
N PRO A 208 3.32 -7.83 -3.60
CA PRO A 208 3.68 -7.85 -5.03
C PRO A 208 5.14 -8.22 -5.30
N PHE A 209 6.05 -7.89 -4.38
CA PHE A 209 7.46 -8.22 -4.50
C PHE A 209 7.72 -9.68 -4.10
N CYS A 210 7.07 -10.16 -3.03
CA CYS A 210 7.09 -11.58 -2.65
C CYS A 210 6.53 -12.47 -3.76
N LYS A 211 5.39 -12.08 -4.35
CA LYS A 211 4.73 -12.80 -5.44
C LYS A 211 5.58 -12.89 -6.71
N ALA A 212 6.48 -11.93 -6.91
CA ALA A 212 7.42 -11.87 -8.02
C ALA A 212 8.78 -12.51 -7.70
N ASP A 213 8.96 -13.15 -6.54
CA ASP A 213 10.24 -13.70 -6.07
C ASP A 213 11.39 -12.67 -6.15
N ALA A 214 11.09 -11.44 -5.71
CA ALA A 214 12.01 -10.32 -5.73
C ALA A 214 13.06 -10.41 -4.62
N ILE A 215 14.33 -10.19 -4.97
CA ILE A 215 15.46 -10.19 -4.02
C ILE A 215 15.30 -9.12 -2.95
N CYS A 216 14.73 -7.96 -3.28
CA CYS A 216 14.55 -6.87 -2.30
C CYS A 216 13.56 -7.27 -1.19
N ALA A 217 12.49 -8.01 -1.51
CA ALA A 217 11.55 -8.51 -0.51
C ALA A 217 12.23 -9.52 0.43
N ASP A 218 12.98 -10.48 -0.13
CA ASP A 218 13.77 -11.44 0.64
C ASP A 218 14.82 -10.74 1.53
N THR A 219 15.47 -9.69 1.01
CA THR A 219 16.43 -8.86 1.76
C THR A 219 15.78 -8.17 2.96
N PHE A 220 14.57 -7.63 2.78
CA PHE A 220 13.81 -7.04 3.87
C PHE A 220 13.45 -8.09 4.93
N LEU A 221 12.91 -9.23 4.51
CA LEU A 221 12.45 -10.29 5.42
C LEU A 221 13.60 -10.90 6.22
N LYS A 222 14.76 -11.13 5.59
CA LYS A 222 15.98 -11.67 6.24
C LYS A 222 16.60 -10.75 7.30
N CYS A 223 16.07 -9.54 7.50
CA CYS A 223 16.44 -8.69 8.62
C CYS A 223 15.79 -9.11 9.96
N GLY A 224 15.19 -10.31 10.03
CA GLY A 224 14.51 -10.82 11.24
C GLY A 224 12.99 -10.65 11.23
N LEU A 225 12.39 -10.53 10.04
CA LEU A 225 10.96 -10.31 9.85
C LEU A 225 10.25 -11.51 9.20
N GLU A 226 10.98 -12.60 8.90
CA GLU A 226 10.44 -13.81 8.27
C GLU A 226 9.29 -14.43 9.08
N GLU A 227 9.45 -14.60 10.39
CA GLU A 227 8.41 -15.18 11.23
C GLU A 227 7.17 -14.28 11.33
N TRP A 228 7.37 -12.97 11.45
CA TRP A 228 6.28 -11.98 11.42
C TRP A 228 5.50 -12.07 10.10
N HIS A 229 6.22 -12.14 8.97
CA HIS A 229 5.61 -12.25 7.66
C HIS A 229 4.83 -13.57 7.50
N ALA A 230 5.39 -14.69 7.97
CA ALA A 230 4.72 -15.99 7.94
C ALA A 230 3.42 -15.98 8.76
N ARG A 231 3.43 -15.35 9.94
CA ARG A 231 2.21 -15.14 10.74
C ARG A 231 1.18 -14.31 9.96
N MET A 232 1.59 -13.19 9.35
CA MET A 232 0.70 -12.35 8.55
C MET A 232 0.12 -13.08 7.34
N ALA A 233 0.91 -13.89 6.63
CA ALA A 233 0.45 -14.69 5.49
C ALA A 233 -0.65 -15.71 5.86
N SER A 234 -0.66 -16.20 7.10
CA SER A 234 -1.73 -17.08 7.60
C SER A 234 -3.04 -16.35 7.93
N LEU A 235 -2.98 -15.02 8.11
CA LEU A 235 -4.09 -14.19 8.60
C LEU A 235 -4.72 -13.32 7.52
N VAL A 236 -3.98 -13.01 6.46
CA VAL A 236 -4.44 -12.16 5.36
C VAL A 236 -4.87 -13.05 4.20
N PRO A 237 -6.16 -13.08 3.83
CA PRO A 237 -6.60 -13.78 2.62
C PRO A 237 -5.86 -13.27 1.38
N SER A 238 -5.72 -14.13 0.38
CA SER A 238 -5.04 -13.77 -0.87
C SER A 238 -5.60 -12.47 -1.48
N ILE A 239 -4.69 -11.57 -1.87
CA ILE A 239 -5.02 -10.27 -2.47
C ILE A 239 -4.89 -10.29 -4.01
N TRP A 240 -4.72 -11.47 -4.59
CA TRP A 240 -4.57 -11.74 -6.02
C TRP A 240 -5.89 -12.13 -6.66
#